data_AF-A0A6C0BQU9-F1
#
_entry.id   AF-A0A6C0BQU9-F1
#
_cell.length_a   1.000
_cell.length_b   1.000
_cell.length_c   1.000
_cell.angle_alpha   90.00
_cell.angle_beta   90.00
_cell.angle_gamma   90.00
#
_symmetry.space_group_name_H-M   'P 1'
#
loop_
_entity.id
_entity.type
_entity.pdbx_description
1 polymer ?
#
loop_
_entity_poly.entity_id
_entity_poly.type
_entity_poly.pdbx_seq_one_letter_code
_entity_poly.pdbx_strand_id
1 'polypeptide(L)'
;MCASFCSPENESLYKKNATCFSKDELLIFAKRYNDAKPLKKSPLKVKKHILLKDLQQRLTVHESKWPDLDFMKVISKDTRKQLKEAFRPQKPDTWYINDKEWLNTCDLLNVMHQYEKHYKSFKFLGVHPIDFAYKSNGNSCISPELCNFNVERFIKAKYNQVGVIFNLDKHYEPGSHWVLLYIGLKPHMKNFGCYFIDTNSTETPQEIATFMHSTKGQIQKYYDKKIASKFEILENKKRFQFKNTECGMFCLYFLIEFLNKRSFESIIQQDIHDDVVHKYRDILYTPKI
;
A
#
# COMPACT_ATOMS: atom_id res chain seq x y z
N MET A 1 -8.86 21.17 11.34
CA MET A 1 -7.59 20.96 10.59
C MET A 1 -7.95 20.36 9.24
N CYS A 2 -7.65 21.02 8.13
CA CYS A 2 -7.83 20.41 6.81
C CYS A 2 -6.94 19.15 6.74
N ALA A 3 -7.55 18.00 6.51
CA ALA A 3 -6.82 16.75 6.38
C ALA A 3 -5.89 16.84 5.16
N SER A 4 -4.63 16.44 5.34
CA SER A 4 -3.67 16.35 4.24
C SER A 4 -4.02 15.18 3.33
N PHE A 5 -3.89 15.37 2.02
CA PHE A 5 -4.02 14.30 1.01
C PHE A 5 -2.66 13.69 0.61
N CYS A 6 -1.59 14.00 1.34
CA CYS A 6 -0.26 13.49 1.01
C CYS A 6 -0.16 11.99 1.24
N SER A 7 0.68 11.34 0.43
CA SER A 7 1.08 9.96 0.66
C SER A 7 1.77 9.79 2.01
N PRO A 8 1.86 8.57 2.56
CA PRO A 8 2.53 8.32 3.84
C PRO A 8 3.98 8.86 3.90
N GLU A 9 4.72 8.79 2.80
CA GLU A 9 6.10 9.32 2.73
C GLU A 9 6.15 10.85 2.84
N ASN A 10 5.13 11.55 2.34
CA ASN A 10 5.11 13.00 2.24
C ASN A 10 4.31 13.69 3.37
N GLU A 11 3.68 12.94 4.28
CA GLU A 11 2.87 13.51 5.37
C GLU A 11 3.70 14.41 6.31
N SER A 12 4.93 14.01 6.63
CA SER A 12 5.84 14.82 7.45
C SER A 12 6.24 16.13 6.77
N LEU A 13 6.33 16.13 5.44
CA LEU A 13 6.65 17.30 4.64
C LEU A 13 5.52 18.31 4.66
N TYR A 14 4.27 17.82 4.59
CA TYR A 14 3.07 18.64 4.69
C TYR A 14 2.95 19.32 6.04
N LYS A 15 3.16 18.58 7.14
CA LYS A 15 3.12 19.16 8.51
C LYS A 15 4.08 20.34 8.67
N LYS A 16 5.20 20.35 7.93
CA LYS A 16 6.21 21.43 7.97
C LYS A 16 5.97 22.56 6.98
N ASN A 17 5.36 22.28 5.83
CA ASN A 17 5.35 23.22 4.68
C ASN A 17 3.98 23.45 4.05
N ALA A 18 2.93 22.79 4.53
CA ALA A 18 1.58 22.79 3.97
C ALA A 18 1.49 22.36 2.48
N THR A 19 2.43 21.54 2.00
CA THR A 19 2.44 20.97 0.64
C THR A 19 3.01 19.55 0.67
N CYS A 20 2.53 18.69 -0.23
CA CYS A 20 3.08 17.36 -0.43
C CYS A 20 4.37 17.36 -1.27
N PHE A 21 4.66 18.44 -1.99
CA PHE A 21 5.85 18.51 -2.86
C PHE A 21 7.09 18.97 -2.11
N SER A 22 8.23 18.36 -2.42
CA SER A 22 9.57 18.84 -2.08
C SER A 22 9.90 20.14 -2.82
N LYS A 23 10.98 20.81 -2.40
CA LYS A 23 11.43 22.02 -3.11
C LYS A 23 11.82 21.70 -4.56
N ASP A 24 12.45 20.55 -4.79
CA ASP A 24 12.92 20.16 -6.11
C ASP A 24 11.76 19.86 -7.06
N GLU A 25 10.71 19.21 -6.56
CA GLU A 25 9.47 19.00 -7.32
C GLU A 25 8.77 20.34 -7.66
N LEU A 26 8.71 21.29 -6.71
CA LEU A 26 8.22 22.65 -6.99
C LEU A 26 9.05 23.36 -8.07
N LEU A 27 10.37 23.15 -8.09
CA LEU A 27 11.24 23.70 -9.13
C LEU A 27 10.97 23.07 -10.51
N ILE A 28 10.53 21.81 -10.58
CA ILE A 28 10.09 21.20 -11.84
C ILE A 28 8.89 21.97 -12.39
N PHE A 29 7.86 22.20 -11.57
CA PHE A 29 6.67 22.96 -11.98
C PHE A 29 7.02 24.39 -12.42
N ALA A 30 7.83 25.10 -11.63
CA ALA A 30 8.24 26.47 -11.95
C ALA A 30 9.03 26.56 -13.26
N LYS A 31 9.96 25.63 -13.52
CA LYS A 31 10.70 25.57 -14.80
C LYS A 31 9.75 25.34 -15.98
N ARG A 32 8.86 24.35 -15.89
CA ARG A 32 7.93 24.05 -17.00
C ARG A 32 6.92 25.18 -17.22
N TYR A 33 6.45 25.81 -16.16
CA TYR A 33 5.60 26.99 -16.24
C TYR A 33 6.32 28.15 -16.95
N ASN A 34 7.59 28.41 -16.63
CA ASN A 34 8.39 29.46 -17.25
C ASN A 34 8.61 29.24 -18.74
N ASP A 35 8.81 27.99 -19.15
CA ASP A 35 8.95 27.62 -20.57
C ASP A 35 7.63 27.87 -21.32
N ALA A 36 6.49 27.58 -20.70
CA ALA A 36 5.16 27.80 -21.28
C ALA A 36 4.68 29.27 -21.21
N LYS A 37 5.19 30.06 -20.26
CA LYS A 37 4.77 31.46 -19.99
C LYS A 37 5.99 32.38 -19.82
N PRO A 38 6.75 32.67 -20.90
CA PRO A 38 8.03 33.37 -20.81
C PRO A 38 7.92 34.83 -20.32
N LEU A 39 6.76 35.48 -20.51
CA LEU A 39 6.52 36.88 -20.12
C LEU A 39 6.15 37.07 -18.64
N LYS A 40 5.76 36.00 -17.93
CA LYS A 40 5.36 36.08 -16.52
C LYS A 40 5.99 34.94 -15.73
N LYS A 41 7.32 34.93 -15.59
CA LYS A 41 8.05 33.83 -14.95
C LYS A 41 7.79 33.71 -13.44
N SER A 42 7.76 32.48 -12.96
CA SER A 42 7.88 32.05 -11.56
C SER A 42 9.36 32.07 -11.13
N PRO A 43 9.69 32.48 -9.89
CA PRO A 43 11.06 32.61 -9.43
C PRO A 43 11.71 31.24 -9.13
N LEU A 44 12.94 31.01 -9.61
CA LEU A 44 13.64 29.73 -9.42
C LEU A 44 14.62 29.72 -8.23
N LYS A 45 15.05 30.88 -7.74
CA LYS A 45 16.06 31.01 -6.67
C LYS A 45 15.46 31.62 -5.40
N VAL A 46 14.43 30.98 -4.87
CA VAL A 46 13.73 31.42 -3.65
C VAL A 46 13.57 30.30 -2.62
N LYS A 47 13.15 30.66 -1.41
CA LYS A 47 12.78 29.69 -0.37
C LYS A 47 11.53 28.91 -0.79
N LYS A 48 11.39 27.67 -0.28
CA LYS A 48 10.29 26.76 -0.64
C LYS A 48 8.90 27.38 -0.48
N HIS A 49 8.62 28.01 0.66
CA HIS A 49 7.30 28.61 0.92
C HIS A 49 6.99 29.78 -0.02
N ILE A 50 7.99 30.53 -0.47
CA ILE A 50 7.83 31.62 -1.45
C ILE A 50 7.49 31.03 -2.81
N LEU A 51 8.22 29.98 -3.23
CA LEU A 51 7.96 29.27 -4.48
C LEU A 51 6.56 28.66 -4.51
N LEU A 52 6.18 28.01 -3.41
CA LEU A 52 4.86 27.41 -3.25
C LEU A 52 3.76 28.45 -3.41
N LYS A 53 3.85 29.58 -2.68
CA LYS A 53 2.85 30.65 -2.74
C LYS A 53 2.72 31.24 -4.15
N ASP A 54 3.84 31.47 -4.83
CA ASP A 54 3.83 31.94 -6.23
C ASP A 54 3.16 30.93 -7.17
N LEU A 55 3.49 29.63 -7.05
CA LEU A 55 2.85 28.60 -7.87
C LEU A 55 1.36 28.43 -7.57
N GLN A 56 0.94 28.47 -6.30
CA GLN A 56 -0.48 28.39 -5.92
C GLN A 56 -1.30 29.58 -6.44
N GLN A 57 -0.71 30.78 -6.52
CA GLN A 57 -1.37 31.95 -7.13
C GLN A 57 -1.55 31.79 -8.64
N ARG A 58 -0.65 31.06 -9.31
CA ARG A 58 -0.65 30.87 -10.77
C ARG A 58 -1.44 29.64 -11.21
N LEU A 59 -1.40 28.58 -10.41
CA LEU A 59 -2.01 27.29 -10.66
C LEU A 59 -3.20 27.16 -9.71
N THR A 60 -4.37 27.56 -10.18
CA THR A 60 -5.57 27.69 -9.33
C THR A 60 -6.25 26.36 -8.99
N VAL A 61 -5.83 25.27 -9.64
CA VAL A 61 -6.28 23.90 -9.30
C VAL A 61 -5.48 23.35 -8.13
N HIS A 62 -6.05 22.36 -7.43
CA HIS A 62 -5.37 21.69 -6.32
C HIS A 62 -4.03 21.06 -6.75
N GLU A 63 -3.04 21.05 -5.84
CA GLU A 63 -1.66 20.61 -6.09
C GLU A 63 -1.57 19.20 -6.70
N SER A 64 -2.47 18.30 -6.32
CA SER A 64 -2.54 16.94 -6.87
C SER A 64 -2.83 16.88 -8.37
N LYS A 65 -3.40 17.95 -8.95
CA LYS A 65 -3.69 18.08 -10.38
C LYS A 65 -2.58 18.76 -11.17
N TRP A 66 -1.60 19.36 -10.50
CA TRP A 66 -0.50 20.05 -11.19
C TRP A 66 0.26 19.14 -12.18
N PRO A 67 0.53 17.86 -11.89
CA PRO A 67 1.18 16.96 -12.85
C PRO A 67 0.37 16.72 -14.14
N ASP A 68 -0.93 17.00 -14.14
CA ASP A 68 -1.85 16.78 -15.27
C ASP A 68 -2.09 18.02 -16.14
N LEU A 69 -1.57 19.19 -15.72
CA LEU A 69 -1.67 20.43 -16.49
C LEU A 69 -0.98 20.30 -17.86
N ASP A 70 -1.50 20.99 -18.87
CA ASP A 70 -1.04 20.83 -20.25
C ASP A 70 0.47 21.08 -20.43
N PHE A 71 1.01 22.10 -19.76
CA PHE A 71 2.44 22.41 -19.82
C PHE A 71 3.33 21.34 -19.15
N MET A 72 2.75 20.44 -18.33
CA MET A 72 3.45 19.30 -17.75
C MET A 72 3.43 18.07 -18.66
N LYS A 73 2.59 18.03 -19.71
CA LYS A 73 2.52 16.87 -20.62
C LYS A 73 3.82 16.64 -21.41
N VAL A 74 4.68 17.66 -21.49
CA VAL A 74 6.00 17.59 -22.16
C VAL A 74 7.06 16.82 -21.37
N ILE A 75 6.89 16.64 -20.06
CA ILE A 75 7.81 15.82 -19.27
C ILE A 75 7.43 14.35 -19.35
N SER A 76 8.40 13.47 -19.05
CA SER A 76 8.20 12.02 -19.16
C SER A 76 7.03 11.53 -18.30
N LYS A 77 6.39 10.45 -18.75
CA LYS A 77 5.29 9.80 -18.00
C LYS A 77 5.76 9.36 -16.61
N ASP A 78 7.01 8.90 -16.49
CA ASP A 78 7.58 8.45 -15.21
C ASP A 78 7.78 9.60 -14.23
N THR A 79 8.31 10.74 -14.67
CA THR A 79 8.43 11.92 -13.80
C THR A 79 7.06 12.41 -13.36
N ARG A 80 6.05 12.41 -14.24
CA ARG A 80 4.67 12.75 -13.83
C ARG A 80 4.11 11.76 -12.83
N LYS A 81 4.35 10.46 -13.01
CA LYS A 81 3.93 9.42 -12.07
C LYS A 81 4.57 9.65 -10.69
N GLN A 82 5.87 9.92 -10.63
CA GLN A 82 6.57 10.24 -9.38
C GLN A 82 5.99 11.47 -8.68
N LEU A 83 5.67 12.54 -9.43
CA LEU A 83 5.01 13.72 -8.85
C LEU A 83 3.63 13.38 -8.29
N LYS A 84 2.85 12.51 -8.95
CA LYS A 84 1.54 12.07 -8.45
C LYS A 84 1.64 11.24 -7.16
N GLU A 85 2.72 10.49 -6.98
CA GLU A 85 2.98 9.69 -5.75
C GLU A 85 3.19 10.55 -4.50
N ALA A 86 3.35 11.87 -4.62
CA ALA A 86 3.32 12.78 -3.48
C ALA A 86 1.96 12.79 -2.77
N PHE A 87 0.89 12.39 -3.45
CA PHE A 87 -0.48 12.32 -2.93
C PHE A 87 -0.95 10.87 -2.82
N ARG A 88 -1.93 10.62 -1.94
CA ARG A 88 -2.62 9.32 -1.87
C ARG A 88 -3.33 9.02 -3.18
N PRO A 89 -3.53 7.73 -3.54
CA PRO A 89 -4.25 7.37 -4.75
C PRO A 89 -5.61 8.07 -4.82
N GLN A 90 -6.03 8.48 -6.01
CA GLN A 90 -7.34 9.08 -6.16
C GLN A 90 -8.42 7.99 -6.02
N LYS A 91 -9.57 8.34 -5.42
CA LYS A 91 -10.75 7.48 -5.45
C LYS A 91 -11.15 7.15 -6.90
N PRO A 92 -11.49 5.89 -7.21
CA PRO A 92 -12.09 5.52 -8.49
C PRO A 92 -13.39 6.29 -8.76
N ASP A 93 -13.68 6.57 -10.02
CA ASP A 93 -14.90 7.31 -10.42
C ASP A 93 -16.18 6.57 -10.02
N THR A 94 -16.16 5.23 -10.01
CA THR A 94 -17.28 4.39 -9.60
C THR A 94 -17.68 4.61 -8.14
N TRP A 95 -16.75 5.02 -7.27
CA TRP A 95 -17.03 5.26 -5.84
C TRP A 95 -17.90 6.50 -5.60
N TYR A 96 -18.00 7.40 -6.58
CA TYR A 96 -18.91 8.54 -6.52
C TYR A 96 -20.34 8.17 -6.87
N ILE A 97 -20.54 7.03 -7.53
CA ILE A 97 -21.85 6.45 -7.84
C ILE A 97 -22.25 5.49 -6.72
N ASN A 98 -21.32 4.65 -6.28
CA ASN A 98 -21.48 3.68 -5.20
C ASN A 98 -20.24 3.70 -4.29
N ASP A 99 -20.33 4.40 -3.15
CA ASP A 99 -19.20 4.54 -2.22
C ASP A 99 -18.75 3.21 -1.58
N LYS A 100 -19.60 2.19 -1.64
CA LYS A 100 -19.35 0.82 -1.18
C LYS A 100 -18.94 -0.12 -2.30
N GLU A 101 -18.49 0.39 -3.44
CA GLU A 101 -17.91 -0.44 -4.49
C GLU A 101 -16.74 -1.26 -3.93
N TRP A 102 -16.61 -2.52 -4.37
CA TRP A 102 -15.48 -3.36 -3.99
C TRP A 102 -14.18 -2.77 -4.47
N LEU A 103 -13.13 -2.93 -3.66
CA LEU A 103 -11.77 -2.63 -4.10
C LEU A 103 -11.36 -3.67 -5.15
N ASN A 104 -10.82 -3.18 -6.25
CA ASN A 104 -10.14 -4.03 -7.22
C ASN A 104 -8.64 -4.14 -6.89
N THR A 105 -7.93 -4.99 -7.64
CA THR A 105 -6.49 -5.21 -7.50
C THR A 105 -5.67 -3.92 -7.56
N CYS A 106 -6.00 -3.00 -8.48
CA CYS A 106 -5.30 -1.73 -8.63
C CYS A 106 -5.52 -0.80 -7.41
N ASP A 107 -6.72 -0.78 -6.84
CA ASP A 107 -7.04 0.03 -5.67
C ASP A 107 -6.16 -0.37 -4.47
N LEU A 108 -5.99 -1.68 -4.27
CA LEU A 108 -5.15 -2.25 -3.22
C LEU A 108 -3.65 -2.00 -3.48
N LEU A 109 -3.18 -2.29 -4.70
CA LEU A 109 -1.78 -2.12 -5.10
C LEU A 109 -1.34 -0.65 -4.98
N ASN A 110 -2.17 0.29 -5.43
CA ASN A 110 -1.81 1.72 -5.41
C ASN A 110 -1.59 2.22 -3.98
N VAL A 111 -2.39 1.78 -3.01
CA VAL A 111 -2.16 2.10 -1.59
C VAL A 111 -0.89 1.40 -1.10
N MET A 112 -0.79 0.08 -1.27
CA MET A 112 0.29 -0.69 -0.69
C MET A 112 1.67 -0.35 -1.26
N HIS A 113 1.78 0.08 -2.52
CA HIS A 113 3.04 0.60 -3.06
C HIS A 113 3.53 1.85 -2.32
N GLN A 114 2.65 2.75 -1.89
CA GLN A 114 3.04 3.92 -1.12
C GLN A 114 3.51 3.53 0.28
N TYR A 115 2.84 2.56 0.90
CA TYR A 115 3.25 2.03 2.21
C TYR A 115 4.57 1.25 2.11
N GLU A 116 4.79 0.46 1.06
CA GLU A 116 6.09 -0.18 0.79
C GLU A 116 7.21 0.85 0.63
N LYS A 117 6.96 1.94 -0.09
CA LYS A 117 7.91 3.04 -0.22
C LYS A 117 8.18 3.71 1.11
N HIS A 118 7.17 3.93 1.96
CA HIS A 118 7.35 4.56 3.26
C HIS A 118 8.11 3.66 4.25
N TYR A 119 7.71 2.39 4.36
CA TYR A 119 8.28 1.42 5.28
C TYR A 119 9.42 0.63 4.61
N LYS A 120 10.64 1.19 4.61
CA LYS A 120 11.80 0.62 3.87
C LYS A 120 12.17 -0.84 4.24
N SER A 121 11.77 -1.34 5.41
CA SER A 121 11.97 -2.73 5.83
C SER A 121 10.81 -3.66 5.50
N PHE A 122 9.79 -3.17 4.81
CA PHE A 122 8.62 -3.94 4.37
C PHE A 122 8.71 -4.23 2.87
N LYS A 123 8.31 -5.45 2.50
CA LYS A 123 8.04 -5.81 1.11
C LYS A 123 6.56 -6.18 0.96
N PHE A 124 5.87 -5.57 0.02
CA PHE A 124 4.58 -6.07 -0.44
C PHE A 124 4.81 -7.01 -1.63
N LEU A 125 4.37 -8.27 -1.52
CA LEU A 125 4.48 -9.23 -2.63
C LEU A 125 3.41 -9.01 -3.69
N GLY A 126 2.36 -8.25 -3.37
CA GLY A 126 1.30 -7.91 -4.30
C GLY A 126 -0.06 -8.49 -3.89
N VAL A 127 -0.95 -8.48 -4.87
CA VAL A 127 -2.34 -8.94 -4.77
C VAL A 127 -2.49 -10.11 -5.74
N HIS A 128 -2.81 -11.29 -5.23
CA HIS A 128 -2.72 -12.54 -6.01
C HIS A 128 -3.97 -13.40 -5.89
N PRO A 129 -4.32 -14.22 -6.89
CA PRO A 129 -5.41 -15.19 -6.78
C PRO A 129 -5.02 -16.35 -5.86
N ILE A 130 -5.99 -17.17 -5.44
CA ILE A 130 -5.72 -18.28 -4.51
C ILE A 130 -4.84 -19.36 -5.12
N ASP A 131 -4.94 -19.55 -6.43
CA ASP A 131 -4.14 -20.49 -7.20
C ASP A 131 -2.82 -19.90 -7.69
N PHE A 132 -2.25 -18.98 -6.91
CA PHE A 132 -0.96 -18.32 -7.17
C PHE A 132 0.19 -19.29 -7.51
N ALA A 133 0.13 -20.52 -6.98
CA ALA A 133 1.14 -21.57 -7.19
C ALA A 133 0.85 -22.47 -8.41
N TYR A 134 -0.31 -22.32 -9.07
CA TYR A 134 -0.65 -23.07 -10.28
C TYR A 134 0.35 -22.74 -11.40
N LYS A 135 0.82 -23.77 -12.10
CA LYS A 135 1.79 -23.62 -13.20
C LYS A 135 1.07 -23.75 -14.54
N SER A 136 1.00 -22.67 -15.30
CA SER A 136 0.53 -22.70 -16.68
C SER A 136 1.68 -23.09 -17.62
N ASN A 137 1.45 -24.06 -18.50
CA ASN A 137 2.42 -24.52 -19.52
C ASN A 137 3.80 -24.96 -18.97
N GLY A 138 3.82 -25.53 -17.77
CA GLY A 138 4.93 -26.35 -17.26
C GLY A 138 6.02 -25.64 -16.44
N ASN A 139 6.29 -24.34 -16.65
CA ASN A 139 7.48 -23.73 -16.03
C ASN A 139 7.28 -22.46 -15.20
N SER A 140 6.19 -21.70 -15.34
CA SER A 140 5.95 -20.50 -14.53
C SER A 140 4.65 -20.61 -13.75
N CYS A 141 4.72 -20.29 -12.46
CA CYS A 141 3.51 -20.13 -11.66
C CYS A 141 2.75 -18.85 -12.07
N ILE A 142 1.46 -18.79 -11.74
CA ILE A 142 0.63 -17.58 -11.88
C ILE A 142 1.28 -16.39 -11.16
N SER A 143 1.84 -16.61 -9.97
CA SER A 143 2.51 -15.57 -9.18
C SER A 143 3.98 -15.94 -8.93
N PRO A 144 4.91 -15.52 -9.81
CA PRO A 144 6.33 -15.84 -9.68
C PRO A 144 6.96 -15.36 -8.37
N GLU A 145 6.50 -14.25 -7.79
CA GLU A 145 7.02 -13.70 -6.53
C GLU A 145 6.74 -14.63 -5.34
N LEU A 146 5.59 -15.31 -5.35
CA LEU A 146 5.18 -16.26 -4.31
C LEU A 146 5.82 -17.63 -4.51
N CYS A 147 5.84 -18.13 -5.75
CA CYS A 147 6.49 -19.41 -6.06
C CYS A 147 8.00 -19.41 -5.81
N ASN A 148 8.66 -18.28 -6.06
CA ASN A 148 10.10 -18.13 -5.82
C ASN A 148 10.41 -17.47 -4.47
N PHE A 149 9.47 -17.48 -3.53
CA PHE A 149 9.63 -16.88 -2.22
C PHE A 149 10.76 -17.56 -1.44
N ASN A 150 11.74 -16.75 -1.03
CA ASN A 150 12.91 -17.21 -0.30
C ASN A 150 13.22 -16.28 0.88
N VAL A 151 13.01 -16.80 2.10
CA VAL A 151 13.19 -16.06 3.36
C VAL A 151 14.60 -15.47 3.50
N GLU A 152 15.62 -16.26 3.16
CA GLU A 152 17.02 -15.83 3.25
C GLU A 152 17.30 -14.62 2.34
N ARG A 153 16.79 -14.64 1.10
CA ARG A 153 16.91 -13.52 0.16
C ARG A 153 16.27 -12.25 0.72
N PHE A 154 15.07 -12.34 1.29
CA PHE A 154 14.40 -11.19 1.89
C PHE A 154 15.18 -10.64 3.09
N ILE A 155 15.64 -11.52 3.98
CA ILE A 155 16.44 -11.13 5.15
C ILE A 155 17.75 -10.46 4.74
N LYS A 156 18.49 -11.03 3.76
CA LYS A 156 19.74 -10.45 3.23
C LYS A 156 19.51 -9.10 2.57
N ALA A 157 18.36 -8.91 1.92
CA ALA A 157 17.92 -7.63 1.37
C ALA A 157 17.41 -6.63 2.42
N LYS A 158 17.56 -6.93 3.71
CA LYS A 158 17.15 -6.10 4.86
C LYS A 158 15.63 -5.91 5.00
N TYR A 159 14.83 -6.79 4.38
CA TYR A 159 13.41 -6.86 4.67
C TYR A 159 13.17 -7.62 5.97
N ASN A 160 12.38 -7.02 6.84
CA ASN A 160 12.01 -7.55 8.14
C ASN A 160 10.60 -8.13 8.15
N GLN A 161 9.77 -7.67 7.21
CA GLN A 161 8.36 -8.00 7.15
C GLN A 161 7.90 -8.04 5.69
N VAL A 162 6.96 -8.93 5.42
CA VAL A 162 6.40 -9.17 4.10
C VAL A 162 4.87 -9.21 4.23
N GLY A 163 4.17 -8.68 3.24
CA GLY A 163 2.71 -8.69 3.20
C GLY A 163 2.21 -9.14 1.84
N VAL A 164 1.09 -9.84 1.83
CA VAL A 164 0.41 -10.35 0.64
C VAL A 164 -1.09 -10.23 0.84
N ILE A 165 -1.81 -9.80 -0.18
CA ILE A 165 -3.28 -9.87 -0.19
C ILE A 165 -3.66 -10.93 -1.23
N PHE A 166 -4.60 -11.80 -0.87
CA PHE A 166 -5.11 -12.82 -1.79
C PHE A 166 -6.57 -12.54 -2.13
N ASN A 167 -6.96 -12.79 -3.38
CA ASN A 167 -8.34 -13.11 -3.70
C ASN A 167 -8.57 -14.60 -3.47
N LEU A 168 -9.69 -15.00 -2.86
CA LEU A 168 -10.03 -16.41 -2.72
C LEU A 168 -10.47 -17.08 -4.02
N ASP A 169 -10.72 -16.29 -5.07
CA ASP A 169 -10.95 -16.79 -6.41
C ASP A 169 -9.64 -17.07 -7.16
N LYS A 170 -9.73 -17.95 -8.15
CA LYS A 170 -8.65 -18.31 -9.07
C LYS A 170 -8.39 -17.22 -10.09
N HIS A 171 -7.25 -17.31 -10.77
CA HIS A 171 -6.79 -16.30 -11.73
C HIS A 171 -7.73 -16.04 -12.93
N TYR A 172 -8.67 -16.94 -13.23
CA TYR A 172 -9.65 -16.82 -14.32
C TYR A 172 -11.07 -16.51 -13.82
N GLU A 173 -11.25 -16.30 -12.52
CA GLU A 173 -12.53 -16.03 -11.87
C GLU A 173 -12.70 -14.52 -11.57
N PRO A 174 -13.94 -14.04 -11.40
CA PRO A 174 -14.22 -12.61 -11.30
C PRO A 174 -13.77 -11.95 -9.98
N GLY A 175 -13.47 -12.72 -8.93
CA GLY A 175 -13.08 -12.23 -7.61
C GLY A 175 -14.23 -12.26 -6.61
N SER A 176 -13.99 -12.78 -5.40
CA SER A 176 -15.06 -13.02 -4.41
C SER A 176 -14.71 -12.65 -2.97
N HIS A 177 -13.44 -12.59 -2.60
CA HIS A 177 -13.10 -12.23 -1.22
C HIS A 177 -11.62 -11.90 -1.08
N TRP A 178 -11.31 -10.81 -0.39
CA TRP A 178 -9.93 -10.41 -0.11
C TRP A 178 -9.51 -10.85 1.29
N VAL A 179 -8.39 -11.56 1.39
CA VAL A 179 -7.77 -11.99 2.65
C VAL A 179 -6.32 -11.54 2.73
N LEU A 180 -5.81 -11.38 3.95
CA LEU A 180 -4.48 -10.84 4.21
C LEU A 180 -3.56 -11.93 4.79
N LEU A 181 -2.32 -11.96 4.30
CA LEU A 181 -1.22 -12.65 4.97
C LEU A 181 -0.11 -11.64 5.30
N TYR A 182 0.24 -11.55 6.57
CA TYR A 182 1.41 -10.83 7.05
C TYR A 182 2.48 -11.82 7.55
N ILE A 183 3.75 -11.56 7.24
CA ILE A 183 4.88 -12.40 7.62
C ILE A 183 5.97 -11.53 8.24
N GLY A 184 6.28 -11.72 9.51
CA GLY A 184 7.43 -11.07 10.14
C GLY A 184 8.63 -12.02 10.23
N LEU A 185 9.77 -11.58 9.68
CA LEU A 185 10.96 -12.40 9.43
C LEU A 185 12.06 -12.22 10.49
N LYS A 186 11.88 -11.31 11.47
CA LYS A 186 12.90 -10.98 12.47
C LYS A 186 12.49 -11.41 13.90
N PRO A 187 13.31 -12.18 14.61
CA PRO A 187 13.00 -12.70 15.94
C PRO A 187 12.72 -11.68 17.04
N HIS A 188 13.25 -10.45 16.89
CA HIS A 188 13.06 -9.38 17.87
C HIS A 188 11.80 -8.55 17.61
N MET A 189 11.08 -8.79 16.51
CA MET A 189 9.81 -8.14 16.25
C MET A 189 8.71 -8.82 17.05
N LYS A 190 7.69 -8.04 17.43
CA LYS A 190 6.51 -8.56 18.13
C LYS A 190 5.82 -9.68 17.34
N ASN A 191 5.77 -9.52 16.02
CA ASN A 191 5.11 -10.45 15.12
C ASN A 191 6.17 -11.27 14.38
N PHE A 192 6.81 -12.22 15.05
CA PHE A 192 7.75 -13.15 14.40
C PHE A 192 6.99 -14.43 14.01
N GLY A 193 6.44 -14.45 12.80
CA GLY A 193 5.51 -15.50 12.38
C GLY A 193 4.80 -15.19 11.06
N CYS A 194 3.93 -16.11 10.65
CA CYS A 194 2.94 -15.93 9.61
C CYS A 194 1.57 -15.71 10.28
N TYR A 195 0.87 -14.65 9.88
CA TYR A 195 -0.39 -14.20 10.46
C TYR A 195 -1.42 -14.02 9.34
N PHE A 196 -2.35 -14.96 9.24
CA PHE A 196 -3.45 -14.92 8.28
C PHE A 196 -4.63 -14.16 8.88
N ILE A 197 -5.25 -13.30 8.09
CA ILE A 197 -6.46 -12.57 8.47
C ILE A 197 -7.52 -12.70 7.38
N ASP A 198 -8.62 -13.33 7.75
CA ASP A 198 -9.88 -13.31 7.03
C ASP A 198 -10.95 -12.63 7.89
N THR A 199 -11.50 -11.52 7.41
CA THR A 199 -12.51 -10.73 8.12
C THR A 199 -13.85 -11.43 8.30
N ASN A 200 -14.15 -12.45 7.49
CA ASN A 200 -15.30 -13.33 7.65
C ASN A 200 -15.02 -14.49 8.61
N SER A 201 -13.76 -14.67 9.05
CA SER A 201 -13.30 -15.73 9.94
C SER A 201 -13.57 -17.14 9.39
N THR A 202 -13.38 -17.34 8.08
CA THR A 202 -13.40 -18.68 7.47
C THR A 202 -12.06 -19.38 7.65
N GLU A 203 -12.04 -20.69 7.38
CA GLU A 203 -10.84 -21.51 7.48
C GLU A 203 -9.77 -21.07 6.48
N THR A 204 -8.50 -21.05 6.91
CA THR A 204 -7.38 -20.73 6.02
C THR A 204 -7.32 -21.71 4.84
N PRO A 205 -7.37 -21.24 3.58
CA PRO A 205 -7.24 -22.10 2.41
C PRO A 205 -5.94 -22.90 2.38
N GLN A 206 -5.99 -24.11 1.82
CA GLN A 206 -4.86 -25.04 1.81
C GLN A 206 -3.62 -24.47 1.10
N GLU A 207 -3.80 -23.68 0.05
CA GLU A 207 -2.72 -23.02 -0.70
C GLU A 207 -1.95 -22.04 0.20
N ILE A 208 -2.67 -21.21 0.96
CA ILE A 208 -2.09 -20.24 1.89
C ILE A 208 -1.44 -20.98 3.08
N ALA A 209 -2.12 -21.98 3.65
CA ALA A 209 -1.57 -22.78 4.75
C ALA A 209 -0.25 -23.46 4.34
N THR A 210 -0.20 -24.05 3.13
CA THR A 210 1.00 -24.66 2.57
C THR A 210 2.14 -23.64 2.44
N PHE A 211 1.83 -22.43 1.98
CA PHE A 211 2.80 -21.34 1.88
C PHE A 211 3.33 -20.89 3.25
N MET A 212 2.47 -20.78 4.27
CA MET A 212 2.86 -20.44 5.65
C MET A 212 3.77 -21.52 6.25
N HIS A 213 3.43 -22.80 6.07
CA HIS A 213 4.25 -23.92 6.55
C HIS A 213 5.60 -24.02 5.83
N SER A 214 5.62 -23.81 4.51
CA SER A 214 6.87 -23.71 3.73
C SER A 214 7.75 -22.57 4.25
N THR A 215 7.16 -21.40 4.50
CA THR A 215 7.87 -20.23 5.08
C THR A 215 8.47 -20.55 6.45
N LYS A 216 7.71 -21.19 7.34
CA LYS A 216 8.20 -21.65 8.65
C LYS A 216 9.36 -22.64 8.51
N GLY A 217 9.29 -23.57 7.56
CA GLY A 217 10.38 -24.49 7.24
C GLY A 217 11.66 -23.77 6.78
N GLN A 218 11.53 -22.69 6.00
CA GLN A 218 12.68 -21.86 5.61
C GLN A 218 13.27 -21.10 6.81
N ILE A 219 12.43 -20.57 7.70
CA ILE A 219 12.85 -19.92 8.95
C ILE A 219 13.63 -20.88 9.86
N GLN A 220 13.17 -22.13 9.98
CA GLN A 220 13.83 -23.19 10.75
C GLN A 220 15.21 -23.59 10.19
N LYS A 221 15.41 -23.43 8.89
CA LYS A 221 16.73 -23.64 8.24
C LYS A 221 17.64 -22.43 8.39
N TYR A 222 17.08 -21.22 8.47
CA TYR A 222 17.85 -19.98 8.50
C TYR A 222 18.33 -19.57 9.90
N TYR A 223 17.49 -19.74 10.93
CA TYR A 223 17.81 -19.38 12.31
C TYR A 223 18.09 -20.61 13.18
N ASP A 224 18.83 -20.42 14.27
CA ASP A 224 19.03 -21.44 15.29
C ASP A 224 17.71 -21.99 15.82
N LYS A 225 17.70 -23.29 16.15
CA LYS A 225 16.50 -24.02 16.61
C LYS A 225 15.71 -23.30 17.71
N LYS A 226 16.39 -22.72 18.70
CA LYS A 226 15.78 -21.97 19.83
C LYS A 226 15.09 -20.68 19.39
N ILE A 227 15.60 -20.04 18.34
CA ILE A 227 15.01 -18.83 17.77
C ILE A 227 13.84 -19.24 16.87
N ALA A 228 14.07 -20.18 15.94
CA ALA A 228 13.08 -20.62 14.99
C ALA A 228 11.85 -21.27 15.64
N SER A 229 11.98 -21.89 16.81
CA SER A 229 10.85 -22.47 17.55
C SER A 229 9.83 -21.42 18.01
N LYS A 230 10.22 -20.14 18.07
CA LYS A 230 9.33 -19.01 18.39
C LYS A 230 8.55 -18.49 17.19
N PHE A 231 8.79 -19.01 15.98
CA PHE A 231 8.09 -18.55 14.78
C PHE A 231 6.65 -19.10 14.76
N GLU A 232 5.69 -18.19 14.78
CA GLU A 232 4.27 -18.52 14.91
C GLU A 232 3.59 -18.69 13.55
N ILE A 233 2.49 -19.45 13.56
CA ILE A 233 1.51 -19.50 12.47
C ILE A 233 0.17 -19.31 13.16
N LEU A 234 -0.46 -18.15 12.94
CA LEU A 234 -1.72 -17.79 13.58
C LEU A 234 -2.73 -17.27 12.56
N GLU A 235 -4.01 -17.39 12.90
CA GLU A 235 -5.15 -16.86 12.16
C GLU A 235 -6.13 -16.18 13.13
N ASN A 236 -6.94 -15.25 12.63
CA ASN A 236 -7.99 -14.64 13.45
C ASN A 236 -9.18 -15.59 13.59
N LYS A 237 -9.78 -15.61 14.78
CA LYS A 237 -11.04 -16.35 15.05
C LYS A 237 -12.25 -15.42 15.20
N LYS A 238 -11.99 -14.12 15.35
CA LYS A 238 -13.02 -13.09 15.46
C LYS A 238 -13.44 -12.68 14.05
N ARG A 239 -14.74 -12.70 13.78
CA ARG A 239 -15.32 -12.08 12.58
C ARG A 239 -15.36 -10.56 12.76
N PHE A 240 -14.89 -9.83 11.75
CA PHE A 240 -14.86 -8.36 11.71
C PHE A 240 -15.84 -7.77 10.70
N GLN A 241 -16.04 -8.48 9.59
CA GLN A 241 -16.86 -8.04 8.48
C GLN A 241 -18.22 -8.71 8.52
N PHE A 242 -19.26 -7.90 8.58
CA PHE A 242 -20.65 -8.33 8.55
C PHE A 242 -21.39 -7.83 7.30
N LYS A 243 -20.78 -6.93 6.52
CA LYS A 243 -21.29 -6.44 5.23
C LYS A 243 -20.47 -6.99 4.06
N ASN A 244 -20.89 -6.68 2.84
CA ASN A 244 -20.39 -7.39 1.66
C ASN A 244 -19.13 -6.79 1.03
N THR A 245 -18.71 -5.57 1.37
CA THR A 245 -17.86 -4.77 0.47
C THR A 245 -16.49 -4.39 1.01
N GLU A 246 -16.27 -4.54 2.32
CA GLU A 246 -15.12 -3.92 2.99
C GLU A 246 -13.91 -4.86 3.16
N CYS A 247 -13.94 -6.10 2.64
CA CYS A 247 -12.84 -7.08 2.81
C CYS A 247 -11.48 -6.54 2.35
N GLY A 248 -11.46 -5.84 1.21
CA GLY A 248 -10.25 -5.18 0.71
C GLY A 248 -9.79 -4.04 1.62
N MET A 249 -10.71 -3.22 2.13
CA MET A 249 -10.38 -2.13 3.06
C MET A 249 -9.87 -2.66 4.40
N PHE A 250 -10.42 -3.77 4.90
CA PHE A 250 -9.90 -4.44 6.08
C PHE A 250 -8.50 -5.00 5.85
N CYS A 251 -8.21 -5.58 4.68
CA CYS A 251 -6.85 -6.03 4.33
C CYS A 251 -5.85 -4.87 4.41
N LEU A 252 -6.19 -3.71 3.83
CA LEU A 252 -5.36 -2.50 3.94
C LEU A 252 -5.21 -2.06 5.39
N TYR A 253 -6.32 -1.96 6.14
CA TYR A 253 -6.32 -1.55 7.54
C TYR A 253 -5.38 -2.42 8.39
N PHE A 254 -5.59 -3.74 8.39
CA PHE A 254 -4.82 -4.64 9.23
C PHE A 254 -3.35 -4.71 8.84
N LEU A 255 -3.03 -4.66 7.55
CA LEU A 255 -1.65 -4.61 7.09
C LEU A 255 -0.96 -3.32 7.59
N ILE A 256 -1.64 -2.17 7.52
CA ILE A 256 -1.13 -0.91 8.08
C ILE A 256 -0.92 -1.01 9.60
N GLU A 257 -1.81 -1.68 10.33
CA GLU A 257 -1.66 -1.90 11.77
C GLU A 257 -0.43 -2.75 12.13
N PHE A 258 -0.11 -3.76 11.31
CA PHE A 258 1.16 -4.48 11.41
C PHE A 258 2.37 -3.57 11.15
N LEU A 259 2.30 -2.71 10.12
CA LEU A 259 3.36 -1.74 9.80
C LEU A 259 3.57 -0.72 10.94
N ASN A 260 2.49 -0.38 11.66
CA ASN A 260 2.50 0.43 12.87
C ASN A 260 3.02 -0.32 14.12
N LYS A 261 3.57 -1.54 13.95
CA LYS A 261 4.20 -2.36 14.99
C LYS A 261 3.26 -2.75 16.14
N ARG A 262 1.95 -2.86 15.86
CA ARG A 262 1.00 -3.51 16.79
C ARG A 262 1.19 -5.03 16.74
N SER A 263 1.00 -5.70 17.88
CA SER A 263 1.05 -7.17 17.89
C SER A 263 -0.21 -7.75 17.27
N PHE A 264 -0.13 -8.97 16.74
CA PHE A 264 -1.28 -9.68 16.18
C PHE A 264 -2.45 -9.75 17.17
N GLU A 265 -2.19 -10.06 18.44
CA GLU A 265 -3.20 -10.15 19.49
C GLU A 265 -3.91 -8.80 19.68
N SER A 266 -3.14 -7.71 19.75
CA SER A 266 -3.68 -6.35 19.86
C SER A 266 -4.51 -5.97 18.62
N ILE A 267 -4.14 -6.48 17.44
CA ILE A 267 -4.85 -6.22 16.19
C ILE A 267 -6.20 -6.95 16.19
N ILE A 268 -6.23 -8.24 16.53
CA ILE A 268 -7.46 -9.03 16.47
C ILE A 268 -8.44 -8.76 17.63
N GLN A 269 -7.97 -8.12 18.70
CA GLN A 269 -8.82 -7.68 19.82
C GLN A 269 -9.53 -6.35 19.55
N GLN A 270 -9.19 -5.63 18.48
CA GLN A 270 -9.78 -4.34 18.18
C GLN A 270 -11.30 -4.44 17.97
N ASP A 271 -12.00 -3.42 18.45
CA ASP A 271 -13.41 -3.21 18.13
C ASP A 271 -13.51 -2.42 16.82
N ILE A 272 -13.39 -3.14 15.70
CA ILE A 272 -13.37 -2.59 14.35
C ILE A 272 -14.38 -3.34 13.48
N HIS A 273 -15.23 -2.58 12.79
CA HIS A 273 -16.37 -3.08 12.02
C HIS A 273 -16.52 -2.32 10.69
N ASP A 274 -17.38 -2.81 9.81
CA ASP A 274 -17.55 -2.36 8.42
C ASP A 274 -17.66 -0.83 8.29
N ASP A 275 -18.52 -0.17 9.07
CA ASP A 275 -18.74 1.28 8.94
C ASP A 275 -17.55 2.12 9.41
N VAL A 276 -16.73 1.58 10.32
CA VAL A 276 -15.51 2.25 10.76
C VAL A 276 -14.45 2.12 9.68
N VAL A 277 -14.26 0.92 9.13
CA VAL A 277 -13.29 0.65 8.06
C VAL A 277 -13.68 1.34 6.76
N HIS A 278 -14.97 1.46 6.46
CA HIS A 278 -15.44 2.21 5.31
C HIS A 278 -14.96 3.66 5.32
N LYS A 279 -14.93 4.32 6.49
CA LYS A 279 -14.40 5.69 6.64
C LYS A 279 -12.90 5.78 6.36
N TYR A 280 -12.15 4.68 6.43
CA TYR A 280 -10.74 4.68 6.03
C TYR A 280 -10.55 4.92 4.53
N ARG A 281 -11.60 4.82 3.70
CA ARG A 281 -11.53 5.23 2.29
C ARG A 281 -11.09 6.69 2.15
N ASP A 282 -11.55 7.58 3.02
CA ASP A 282 -11.13 9.00 3.05
C ASP A 282 -9.73 9.22 3.64
N ILE A 283 -9.22 8.22 4.37
CA ILE A 283 -7.87 8.25 4.94
C ILE A 283 -6.85 7.70 3.93
N LEU A 284 -7.21 6.69 3.15
CA LEU A 284 -6.30 6.01 2.23
C LEU A 284 -6.34 6.56 0.81
N TYR A 285 -7.40 7.28 0.43
CA TYR A 285 -7.58 7.82 -0.91
C TYR A 285 -7.88 9.33 -0.90
N THR A 286 -7.45 10.01 -1.95
CA THR A 286 -7.74 11.43 -2.20
C THR A 286 -9.05 11.54 -3.00
N PRO A 287 -9.95 12.51 -2.70
CA PRO A 287 -11.10 12.75 -3.56
C PRO A 287 -10.67 13.24 -4.95
N LYS A 288 -11.58 13.15 -5.92
CA LYS A 288 -11.51 13.85 -7.20
C LYS A 288 -11.75 15.33 -6.92
N ILE A 289 -10.66 16.07 -6.80
CA ILE A 289 -10.60 17.53 -6.62
C ILE A 289 -10.59 18.21 -7.97
#